data_AF-A0A077QLS9-F1
#
_entry.id   AF-A0A077QLS9-F1
#
_cell.length_a   1.000
_cell.length_b   1.000
_cell.length_c   1.000
_cell.angle_alpha   90.00
_cell.angle_beta   90.00
_cell.angle_gamma   90.00
#
_symmetry.space_group_name_H-M   'P 1'
#
loop_
_entity.id
_entity.type
_entity.pdbx_description
1 polymer ?
#
loop_
_entity_poly.entity_id
_entity_poly.type
_entity_poly.pdbx_seq_one_letter_code
_entity_poly.pdbx_strand_id
1 'polypeptide(L)'
;MIPKKIHYVWVGDKPKPKFVSDCIETWKKSLPDYEIIEWNNDSLKNIKNNYMEEAFINKKWAFVSDYIRLYALYHEGGIYLDTDVEVTKNLDQFLHLDFFSGYEIYNGNCLPITSATIGAKRKCEIVKELLESYENVKFETKEGLDLEPNTLKITRYFSEKFGLTSPYDGSQTSNLTDNAIIYPSYYFCDPALGKENYCIHHFNGSWLPSHSRKDKLHISKLIVTRFIKIRSKGDLPVSSNENLLLNIRVSKTKNYALIFKK
;
A
#
# COMPACT_ATOMS: atom_id res chain seq x y z
N MET A 1 -6.87 -19.24 14.32
CA MET A 1 -6.05 -19.62 13.16
C MET A 1 -6.37 -18.73 11.98
N ILE A 2 -5.33 -18.36 11.24
CA ILE A 2 -5.37 -17.57 10.01
C ILE A 2 -5.75 -18.51 8.84
N PRO A 3 -6.81 -18.20 8.07
CA PRO A 3 -7.16 -18.95 6.87
C PRO A 3 -6.08 -18.93 5.79
N LYS A 4 -5.98 -19.98 4.96
CA LYS A 4 -5.10 -20.03 3.78
C LYS A 4 -5.67 -19.21 2.61
N LYS A 5 -5.74 -17.89 2.81
CA LYS A 5 -6.22 -16.90 1.85
C LYS A 5 -5.15 -15.83 1.67
N ILE A 6 -4.89 -15.44 0.43
CA ILE A 6 -4.03 -14.31 0.07
C ILE A 6 -4.93 -13.22 -0.51
N HIS A 7 -4.93 -12.05 0.13
CA HIS A 7 -5.65 -10.88 -0.35
C HIS A 7 -4.68 -9.87 -0.93
N TYR A 8 -5.04 -9.29 -2.06
CA TYR A 8 -4.34 -8.14 -2.62
C TYR A 8 -5.30 -7.23 -3.36
N VAL A 9 -4.89 -5.99 -3.59
CA VAL A 9 -5.74 -4.98 -4.24
C VAL A 9 -5.19 -4.65 -5.63
N TRP A 10 -6.07 -4.69 -6.62
CA TRP A 10 -5.78 -4.18 -7.96
C TRP A 10 -7.00 -3.44 -8.52
N VAL A 11 -7.01 -2.13 -8.33
CA VAL A 11 -8.12 -1.24 -8.70
C VAL A 11 -7.68 -0.24 -9.77
N GLY A 12 -8.67 0.37 -10.42
CA GLY A 12 -8.51 1.19 -11.62
C GLY A 12 -8.43 0.35 -12.89
N ASP A 13 -8.32 1.03 -14.03
CA ASP A 13 -8.51 0.39 -15.34
C ASP A 13 -7.19 -0.06 -16.01
N LYS A 14 -6.08 -0.01 -15.26
CA LYS A 14 -4.77 -0.31 -15.82
C LYS A 14 -4.47 -1.82 -15.74
N PRO A 15 -3.86 -2.40 -16.79
CA PRO A 15 -3.38 -3.77 -16.72
C PRO A 15 -2.26 -3.90 -15.69
N LYS A 16 -2.18 -5.06 -15.03
CA LYS A 16 -1.09 -5.40 -14.11
C LYS A 16 0.24 -5.38 -14.87
N PRO A 17 1.24 -4.59 -14.41
CA PRO A 17 2.57 -4.66 -14.99
C PRO A 17 3.19 -6.04 -14.82
N LYS A 18 4.13 -6.39 -15.69
CA LYS A 18 4.88 -7.65 -15.60
C LYS A 18 5.46 -7.89 -14.20
N PHE A 19 6.04 -6.85 -13.58
CA PHE A 19 6.60 -6.94 -12.23
C PHE A 19 5.58 -7.41 -11.17
N VAL A 20 4.36 -6.87 -11.19
CA VAL A 20 3.28 -7.31 -10.29
C VAL A 20 2.90 -8.77 -10.57
N SER A 21 2.86 -9.15 -11.85
CA SER A 21 2.57 -10.54 -12.22
C SER A 21 3.68 -11.48 -11.72
N ASP A 22 4.95 -11.08 -11.85
CA ASP A 22 6.10 -11.85 -11.38
C ASP A 22 6.05 -12.05 -9.85
N CYS A 23 5.67 -11.01 -9.08
CA CYS A 23 5.40 -11.13 -7.64
C CYS A 23 4.27 -12.14 -7.35
N ILE A 24 3.11 -12.02 -8.01
CA ILE A 24 1.98 -12.94 -7.81
C ILE A 24 2.35 -14.39 -8.15
N GLU A 25 3.18 -14.64 -9.16
CA GLU A 25 3.67 -15.98 -9.47
C GLU A 25 4.51 -16.58 -8.34
N THR A 26 5.26 -15.77 -7.59
CA THR A 26 5.99 -16.25 -6.41
C THR A 26 5.03 -16.72 -5.30
N TRP A 27 3.86 -16.07 -5.18
CA TRP A 27 2.83 -16.46 -4.21
C TRP A 27 2.29 -17.83 -4.58
N LYS A 28 1.88 -18.03 -5.84
CA LYS A 28 1.38 -19.32 -6.34
C LYS A 28 2.39 -20.45 -6.18
N LYS A 29 3.68 -20.16 -6.39
CA LYS A 29 4.77 -21.14 -6.26
C LYS A 29 5.00 -21.55 -4.80
N SER A 30 5.04 -20.59 -3.88
CA SER A 30 5.39 -20.80 -2.47
C SER A 30 4.19 -21.21 -1.59
N LEU A 31 2.97 -20.88 -2.04
CA LEU A 31 1.71 -21.03 -1.32
C LEU A 31 0.64 -21.70 -2.23
N PRO A 32 0.91 -22.90 -2.78
CA PRO A 32 0.11 -23.51 -3.85
C PRO A 32 -1.32 -23.90 -3.43
N ASP A 33 -1.56 -24.06 -2.14
CA ASP A 33 -2.86 -24.42 -1.56
C ASP A 33 -3.62 -23.22 -0.97
N TYR A 34 -3.12 -22.00 -1.16
CA TYR A 34 -3.79 -20.78 -0.73
C TYR A 34 -4.75 -20.28 -1.83
N GLU A 35 -5.93 -19.83 -1.41
CA GLU A 35 -6.85 -19.10 -2.29
C GLU A 35 -6.32 -17.68 -2.51
N ILE A 36 -6.11 -17.27 -3.76
CA ILE A 36 -5.68 -15.90 -4.10
C ILE A 36 -6.90 -15.07 -4.48
N ILE A 37 -7.16 -14.02 -3.71
CA ILE A 37 -8.33 -13.15 -3.81
C ILE A 37 -7.88 -11.75 -4.23
N GLU A 38 -8.27 -11.37 -5.45
CA GLU A 38 -8.07 -10.02 -5.97
C GLU A 38 -9.26 -9.13 -5.59
N TRP A 39 -8.98 -8.05 -4.86
CA TRP A 39 -9.95 -6.97 -4.64
C TRP A 39 -9.82 -5.94 -5.76
N ASN A 40 -10.81 -5.92 -6.64
CA ASN A 40 -10.83 -5.08 -7.85
C ASN A 40 -12.02 -4.10 -7.85
N ASN A 41 -12.22 -3.38 -8.96
CA ASN A 41 -13.30 -2.39 -9.09
C ASN A 41 -14.70 -2.96 -8.80
N ASP A 42 -14.96 -4.24 -9.12
CA ASP A 42 -16.25 -4.88 -8.84
C ASP A 42 -16.39 -5.21 -7.35
N SER A 43 -15.31 -5.61 -6.69
CA SER A 43 -15.28 -5.85 -5.25
C SER A 43 -15.70 -4.60 -4.46
N LEU A 44 -15.27 -3.41 -4.91
CA LEU A 44 -15.57 -2.14 -4.25
C LEU A 44 -17.06 -1.77 -4.27
N LYS A 45 -17.85 -2.23 -5.24
CA LYS A 45 -19.27 -1.85 -5.40
C LYS A 45 -20.12 -2.18 -4.18
N ASN A 46 -19.73 -3.19 -3.41
CA ASN A 46 -20.45 -3.66 -2.23
C ASN A 46 -19.86 -3.15 -0.91
N ILE A 47 -18.82 -2.32 -0.96
CA ILE A 47 -18.09 -1.82 0.20
C ILE A 47 -18.38 -0.33 0.31
N LYS A 48 -18.93 0.10 1.45
CA LYS A 48 -19.28 1.50 1.69
C LYS A 48 -18.34 2.10 2.72
N ASN A 49 -17.51 3.03 2.28
CA ASN A 49 -16.62 3.79 3.16
C ASN A 49 -16.17 5.08 2.46
N ASN A 50 -16.42 6.23 3.10
CA ASN A 50 -16.17 7.54 2.50
C ASN A 50 -14.70 7.75 2.13
N TYR A 51 -13.76 7.40 3.01
CA TYR A 51 -12.32 7.53 2.76
C TYR A 51 -11.90 6.77 1.51
N MET A 52 -12.31 5.50 1.40
CA MET A 52 -11.98 4.63 0.29
C MET A 52 -12.64 5.08 -1.03
N GLU A 53 -13.91 5.49 -0.99
CA GLU A 53 -14.64 6.02 -2.16
C GLU A 53 -14.00 7.31 -2.69
N GLU A 54 -13.70 8.26 -1.79
CA GLU A 54 -13.04 9.52 -2.12
C GLU A 54 -11.62 9.28 -2.68
N ALA A 55 -10.84 8.36 -2.08
CA ALA A 55 -9.54 7.96 -2.60
C ALA A 55 -9.65 7.34 -4.01
N PHE A 56 -10.66 6.52 -4.25
CA PHE A 56 -10.91 5.91 -5.56
C PHE A 56 -11.26 6.97 -6.62
N ILE A 57 -12.18 7.89 -6.31
CA ILE A 57 -12.56 9.01 -7.19
C ILE A 57 -11.34 9.87 -7.55
N ASN A 58 -10.46 10.13 -6.58
CA ASN A 58 -9.22 10.89 -6.77
C ASN A 58 -8.09 10.08 -7.42
N LYS A 59 -8.33 8.82 -7.81
CA LYS A 59 -7.36 7.91 -8.42
C LYS A 59 -6.13 7.64 -7.55
N LYS A 60 -6.34 7.56 -6.24
CA LYS A 60 -5.33 7.36 -5.21
C LYS A 60 -5.33 5.91 -4.75
N TRP A 61 -4.91 5.02 -5.66
CA TRP A 61 -5.03 3.56 -5.51
C TRP A 61 -4.38 2.99 -4.26
N ALA A 62 -3.22 3.51 -3.85
CA ALA A 62 -2.55 3.09 -2.61
C ALA A 62 -3.42 3.36 -1.36
N PHE A 63 -4.19 4.45 -1.37
CA PHE A 63 -5.07 4.81 -0.26
C PHE A 63 -6.41 4.04 -0.32
N VAL A 64 -6.84 3.58 -1.50
CA VAL A 64 -7.91 2.58 -1.62
C VAL A 64 -7.47 1.26 -0.97
N SER A 65 -6.24 0.81 -1.22
CA SER A 65 -5.72 -0.42 -0.62
C SER A 65 -5.56 -0.33 0.89
N ASP A 66 -5.32 0.86 1.46
CA ASP A 66 -5.23 1.05 2.92
C ASP A 66 -6.46 0.53 3.66
N TYR A 67 -7.64 0.90 3.19
CA TYR A 67 -8.90 0.44 3.76
C TYR A 67 -9.19 -1.02 3.41
N ILE A 68 -9.05 -1.39 2.13
CA ILE A 68 -9.47 -2.72 1.64
C ILE A 68 -8.65 -3.85 2.25
N ARG A 69 -7.35 -3.64 2.50
CA ARG A 69 -6.49 -4.53 3.29
C ARG A 69 -7.13 -4.93 4.60
N LEU A 70 -7.55 -3.94 5.39
CA LEU A 70 -8.11 -4.15 6.72
C LEU A 70 -9.50 -4.77 6.63
N TYR A 71 -10.30 -4.31 5.65
CA TYR A 71 -11.62 -4.88 5.36
C TYR A 71 -11.53 -6.38 5.06
N ALA A 72 -10.65 -6.77 4.13
CA ALA A 72 -10.43 -8.15 3.73
C ALA A 72 -10.02 -9.03 4.93
N LEU A 73 -9.00 -8.59 5.66
CA LEU A 73 -8.49 -9.32 6.82
C LEU A 73 -9.53 -9.44 7.94
N TYR A 74 -10.33 -8.41 8.19
CA TYR A 74 -11.35 -8.45 9.24
C TYR A 74 -12.48 -9.43 8.87
N HIS A 75 -13.00 -9.32 7.65
CA HIS A 75 -14.18 -10.07 7.22
C HIS A 75 -13.86 -11.51 6.83
N GLU A 76 -12.69 -11.77 6.26
CA GLU A 76 -12.31 -13.08 5.73
C GLU A 76 -11.19 -13.76 6.53
N GLY A 77 -10.37 -12.99 7.24
CA GLY A 77 -9.06 -13.46 7.73
C GLY A 77 -8.12 -13.76 6.56
N GLY A 78 -6.90 -14.20 6.84
CA GLY A 78 -5.92 -14.59 5.83
C GLY A 78 -4.66 -13.74 5.91
N ILE A 79 -3.97 -13.63 4.77
CA ILE A 79 -2.74 -12.87 4.62
C ILE A 79 -2.96 -11.83 3.53
N TYR A 80 -2.77 -10.57 3.85
CA TYR A 80 -2.72 -9.49 2.87
C TYR A 80 -1.28 -9.31 2.38
N LEU A 81 -1.12 -9.17 1.06
CA LEU A 81 0.15 -8.87 0.40
C LEU A 81 -0.02 -7.66 -0.53
N ASP A 82 0.88 -6.67 -0.42
CA ASP A 82 1.02 -5.65 -1.45
C ASP A 82 1.53 -6.29 -2.77
N THR A 83 1.12 -5.72 -3.90
CA THR A 83 1.42 -6.29 -5.23
C THR A 83 2.89 -6.28 -5.64
N ASP A 84 3.74 -5.61 -4.86
CA ASP A 84 5.20 -5.58 -4.99
C ASP A 84 5.90 -6.36 -3.87
N VAL A 85 5.19 -7.28 -3.22
CA VAL A 85 5.76 -8.27 -2.31
C VAL A 85 6.09 -9.55 -3.06
N GLU A 86 7.33 -10.00 -2.97
CA GLU A 86 7.77 -11.33 -3.41
C GLU A 86 7.69 -12.30 -2.23
N VAL A 87 7.10 -13.48 -2.42
CA VAL A 87 7.05 -14.54 -1.40
C VAL A 87 8.14 -15.57 -1.68
N THR A 88 9.09 -15.66 -0.76
CA THR A 88 10.29 -16.50 -0.89
C THR A 88 10.13 -17.86 -0.22
N LYS A 89 9.22 -18.00 0.76
CA LYS A 89 8.96 -19.25 1.48
C LYS A 89 7.49 -19.41 1.88
N ASN A 90 7.12 -20.63 2.23
CA ASN A 90 5.78 -20.95 2.72
C ASN A 90 5.48 -20.28 4.07
N LEU A 91 4.23 -19.83 4.27
CA LEU A 91 3.78 -19.03 5.41
C LEU A 91 2.98 -19.84 6.46
N ASP A 92 2.85 -21.16 6.30
CA ASP A 92 2.03 -22.02 7.15
C ASP A 92 2.41 -21.92 8.64
N GLN A 93 3.71 -21.74 8.90
CA GLN A 93 4.21 -21.65 10.26
C GLN A 93 3.62 -20.47 11.05
N PHE A 94 3.06 -19.45 10.39
CA PHE A 94 2.46 -18.30 11.04
C PHE A 94 0.94 -18.44 11.24
N LEU A 95 0.30 -19.46 10.65
CA LEU A 95 -1.17 -19.57 10.63
C LEU A 95 -1.80 -19.90 11.98
N HIS A 96 -0.99 -20.36 12.94
CA HIS A 96 -1.44 -20.63 14.31
C HIS A 96 -1.74 -19.33 15.09
N LEU A 97 -1.19 -18.20 14.65
CA LEU A 97 -1.36 -16.90 15.31
C LEU A 97 -2.76 -16.32 15.08
N ASP A 98 -3.07 -15.27 15.84
CA ASP A 98 -4.23 -14.40 15.63
C ASP A 98 -3.88 -13.20 14.75
N PHE A 99 -2.64 -12.73 14.82
CA PHE A 99 -2.10 -11.63 14.02
C PHE A 99 -0.58 -11.78 13.82
N PHE A 100 -0.08 -11.49 12.63
CA PHE A 100 1.34 -11.28 12.43
C PHE A 100 1.64 -10.21 11.40
N SER A 101 2.79 -9.58 11.58
CA SER A 101 3.47 -8.78 10.56
C SER A 101 4.97 -8.73 10.89
N GLY A 102 5.73 -7.84 10.29
CA GLY A 102 7.13 -7.61 10.66
C GLY A 102 7.50 -6.14 10.65
N TYR A 103 8.65 -5.79 11.21
CA TYR A 103 9.19 -4.44 11.11
C TYR A 103 9.41 -4.04 9.63
N GLU A 104 9.26 -2.76 9.33
CA GLU A 104 9.57 -2.22 8.00
C GLU A 104 10.89 -1.47 8.06
N ILE A 105 11.82 -1.78 7.15
CA ILE A 105 13.03 -1.00 6.95
C ILE A 105 13.00 -0.41 5.54
N TYR A 106 13.04 0.92 5.45
CA TYR A 106 13.11 1.61 4.18
C TYR A 106 14.03 2.82 4.27
N ASN A 107 15.05 2.87 3.40
CA ASN A 107 16.06 3.94 3.35
C ASN A 107 16.70 4.25 4.73
N GLY A 108 16.99 3.21 5.51
CA GLY A 108 17.61 3.33 6.84
C GLY A 108 16.65 3.74 7.97
N ASN A 109 15.37 3.97 7.67
CA ASN A 109 14.34 4.20 8.69
C ASN A 109 13.67 2.88 9.06
N CYS A 110 13.49 2.64 10.35
CA CYS A 110 12.76 1.50 10.87
C CYS A 110 11.38 1.95 11.38
N LEU A 111 10.32 1.27 10.96
CA LEU A 111 8.96 1.43 11.48
C LEU A 111 8.50 0.14 12.16
N PRO A 112 7.64 0.22 13.19
CA PRO A 112 7.26 -0.91 14.02
C PRO A 112 6.46 -1.99 13.29
N ILE A 113 6.05 -1.72 12.04
CA ILE A 113 5.27 -2.64 11.25
C ILE A 113 5.37 -2.31 9.76
N THR A 114 5.44 -3.32 8.91
CA THR A 114 5.18 -3.23 7.49
C THR A 114 3.71 -3.51 7.23
N SER A 115 3.09 -2.64 6.45
CA SER A 115 1.71 -2.85 6.05
C SER A 115 1.60 -3.75 4.81
N ALA A 116 2.72 -4.01 4.14
CA ALA A 116 2.80 -4.77 2.90
C ALA A 116 2.59 -6.28 3.09
N THR A 117 2.82 -6.81 4.30
CA THR A 117 2.50 -8.20 4.67
C THR A 117 1.85 -8.22 6.05
N ILE A 118 0.57 -8.57 6.11
CA ILE A 118 -0.18 -8.69 7.36
C ILE A 118 -0.99 -9.98 7.32
N GLY A 119 -0.79 -10.85 8.30
CA GLY A 119 -1.64 -12.00 8.53
C GLY A 119 -2.56 -11.77 9.72
N ALA A 120 -3.82 -12.20 9.61
CA ALA A 120 -4.77 -12.11 10.71
C ALA A 120 -5.86 -13.18 10.63
N LYS A 121 -6.32 -13.65 11.79
CA LYS A 121 -7.56 -14.44 11.84
C LYS A 121 -8.76 -13.54 11.50
N ARG A 122 -9.84 -14.17 11.04
CA ARG A 122 -11.12 -13.50 10.87
C ARG A 122 -11.57 -12.85 12.19
N LYS A 123 -12.08 -11.62 12.13
CA LYS A 123 -12.46 -10.79 13.30
C LYS A 123 -11.31 -10.59 14.32
N CYS A 124 -10.08 -10.47 13.85
CA CYS A 124 -8.95 -10.09 14.71
C CYS A 124 -9.16 -8.69 15.28
N GLU A 125 -9.00 -8.51 16.60
CA GLU A 125 -9.27 -7.23 17.28
C GLU A 125 -8.33 -6.11 16.81
N ILE A 126 -7.05 -6.42 16.58
CA ILE A 126 -6.08 -5.45 16.04
C ILE A 126 -6.54 -4.91 14.68
N VAL A 127 -6.99 -5.80 13.80
CA VAL A 127 -7.47 -5.42 12.46
C VAL A 127 -8.77 -4.65 12.56
N LYS A 128 -9.66 -5.04 13.48
CA LYS A 128 -10.92 -4.35 13.74
C LYS A 128 -10.70 -2.90 14.18
N GLU A 129 -9.86 -2.67 15.19
CA GLU A 129 -9.58 -1.32 15.71
C GLU A 129 -8.90 -0.44 14.65
N LEU A 130 -7.99 -1.02 13.86
CA LEU A 130 -7.40 -0.33 12.70
C LEU A 130 -8.44 -0.02 11.63
N LEU A 131 -9.36 -0.92 11.32
CA LEU A 131 -10.43 -0.71 10.34
C LEU A 131 -11.41 0.38 10.81
N GLU A 132 -11.82 0.35 12.08
CA GLU A 132 -12.71 1.31 12.71
C GLU A 132 -12.12 2.74 12.68
N SER A 133 -10.79 2.86 12.69
CA SER A 133 -10.11 4.15 12.55
C SER A 133 -10.41 4.88 11.23
N TYR A 134 -10.96 4.19 10.22
CA TYR A 134 -11.37 4.76 8.94
C TYR A 134 -12.87 5.10 8.84
N GLU A 135 -13.69 4.82 9.87
CA GLU A 135 -15.15 5.00 9.78
C GLU A 135 -15.57 6.46 9.60
N ASN A 136 -14.92 7.38 10.32
CA ASN A 136 -15.27 8.81 10.34
C ASN A 136 -14.21 9.69 9.67
N VAL A 137 -13.23 9.09 8.99
CA VAL A 137 -12.16 9.80 8.31
C VAL A 137 -12.61 10.13 6.89
N LYS A 138 -12.32 11.36 6.46
CA LYS A 138 -12.46 11.78 5.06
C LYS A 138 -11.10 11.83 4.40
N PHE A 139 -11.03 11.36 3.17
CA PHE A 139 -9.86 11.53 2.33
C PHE A 139 -9.80 12.94 1.76
N GLU A 140 -10.94 13.54 1.45
CA GLU A 140 -11.06 14.96 1.09
C GLU A 140 -11.30 15.82 2.34
N THR A 141 -10.30 16.63 2.69
CA THR A 141 -10.33 17.58 3.82
C THR A 141 -10.43 19.03 3.34
N LYS A 142 -10.58 19.99 4.26
CA LYS A 142 -10.58 21.43 3.92
C LYS A 142 -9.21 21.89 3.42
N GLU A 143 -8.15 21.21 3.82
CA GLU A 143 -6.75 21.51 3.54
C GLU A 143 -6.24 20.78 2.28
N GLY A 144 -7.01 19.83 1.74
CA GLY A 144 -6.67 19.06 0.54
C GLY A 144 -6.96 17.58 0.69
N LEU A 145 -6.16 16.73 0.04
CA LEU A 145 -6.27 15.28 0.20
C LEU A 145 -5.45 14.81 1.42
N ASP A 146 -6.00 13.92 2.23
CA ASP A 146 -5.26 13.20 3.28
C ASP A 146 -4.33 12.16 2.65
N LEU A 147 -3.08 12.57 2.43
CA LEU A 147 -2.03 11.73 1.86
C LEU A 147 -1.11 11.14 2.93
N GLU A 148 -1.54 11.08 4.19
CA GLU A 148 -0.77 10.43 5.24
C GLU A 148 -0.63 8.92 4.96
N PRO A 149 0.59 8.38 4.91
CA PRO A 149 0.80 6.94 4.76
C PRO A 149 0.17 6.15 5.90
N ASN A 150 -0.49 5.03 5.56
CA ASN A 150 -1.09 4.14 6.55
C ASN A 150 -0.09 3.59 7.57
N THR A 151 1.17 3.39 7.21
CA THR A 151 2.21 2.91 8.14
C THR A 151 2.39 3.88 9.30
N LEU A 152 2.19 5.19 9.11
CA LEU A 152 2.20 6.17 10.21
C LEU A 152 0.95 6.08 11.08
N LYS A 153 -0.23 5.88 10.48
CA LYS A 153 -1.50 5.65 11.21
C LYS A 153 -1.40 4.41 12.09
N ILE A 154 -0.92 3.31 11.51
CA ILE A 154 -0.72 2.05 12.24
C ILE A 154 0.38 2.21 13.31
N THR A 155 1.48 2.90 13.01
CA THR A 155 2.54 3.17 14.00
C THR A 155 1.99 3.85 15.25
N ARG A 156 1.13 4.87 15.10
CA ARG A 156 0.47 5.53 16.24
C ARG A 156 -0.42 4.58 17.02
N TYR A 157 -1.24 3.79 16.33
CA TYR A 157 -2.07 2.77 16.97
C TYR A 157 -1.22 1.78 17.80
N PHE A 158 -0.09 1.30 17.27
CA PHE A 158 0.79 0.38 17.98
C PHE A 158 1.47 1.02 19.19
N SER A 159 1.86 2.28 19.08
CA SER A 159 2.39 3.06 20.21
C SER A 159 1.35 3.21 21.32
N GLU A 160 0.11 3.59 20.98
CA GLU A 160 -0.95 3.85 21.96
C GLU A 160 -1.48 2.56 22.60
N LYS A 161 -1.65 1.50 21.82
CA LYS A 161 -2.26 0.24 22.27
C LYS A 161 -1.26 -0.69 22.97
N PHE A 162 -0.03 -0.77 22.47
CA PHE A 162 0.96 -1.77 22.88
C PHE A 162 2.24 -1.16 23.47
N GLY A 163 2.35 0.17 23.53
CA GLY A 163 3.56 0.84 24.02
C GLY A 163 4.77 0.66 23.11
N LEU A 164 4.57 0.31 21.83
CA LEU A 164 5.66 0.09 20.88
C LEU A 164 6.14 1.44 20.33
N THR A 165 7.15 2.02 20.98
CA THR A 165 7.66 3.37 20.70
C THR A 165 9.06 3.38 20.11
N SER A 166 9.41 4.44 19.38
CA SER A 166 10.76 4.66 18.87
C SER A 166 11.79 4.89 19.99
N PRO A 167 13.08 4.58 19.78
CA PRO A 167 13.68 4.01 18.57
C PRO A 167 13.32 2.52 18.38
N TYR A 168 13.09 2.12 17.14
CA TYR A 168 12.72 0.74 16.80
C TYR A 168 13.94 -0.10 16.41
N ASP A 169 14.03 -1.32 16.94
CA ASP A 169 15.02 -2.31 16.53
C ASP A 169 14.38 -3.36 15.63
N GLY A 170 14.53 -3.18 14.31
CA GLY A 170 13.96 -4.07 13.30
C GLY A 170 14.60 -5.47 13.24
N SER A 171 15.56 -5.78 14.11
CA SER A 171 16.14 -7.10 14.24
C SER A 171 15.45 -7.98 15.29
N GLN A 172 14.58 -7.40 16.12
CA GLN A 172 13.90 -8.06 17.23
C GLN A 172 12.48 -8.49 16.89
N THR A 173 11.98 -9.45 17.67
CA THR A 173 10.57 -9.85 17.69
C THR A 173 9.86 -9.08 18.79
N SER A 174 8.67 -8.56 18.52
CA SER A 174 7.81 -7.91 19.51
C SER A 174 6.49 -8.65 19.64
N ASN A 175 6.21 -9.16 20.84
CA ASN A 175 4.94 -9.80 21.15
C ASN A 175 3.95 -8.73 21.61
N LEU A 176 2.88 -8.54 20.84
CA LEU A 176 1.77 -7.64 21.18
C LEU A 176 0.81 -8.33 22.18
N THR A 177 0.60 -9.63 21.96
CA THR A 177 -0.09 -10.58 22.85
C THR A 177 0.54 -11.97 22.65
N ASP A 178 0.07 -12.99 23.36
CA ASP A 178 0.54 -14.38 23.19
C ASP A 178 0.39 -14.91 21.75
N ASN A 179 -0.60 -14.42 20.99
CA ASN A 179 -0.88 -14.86 19.62
C ASN A 179 -0.82 -13.72 18.58
N ALA A 180 -0.22 -12.57 18.93
CA ALA A 180 -0.08 -11.44 18.02
C ALA A 180 1.38 -10.95 18.02
N ILE A 181 2.07 -11.08 16.89
CA ILE A 181 3.53 -10.93 16.82
C ILE A 181 3.96 -10.00 15.68
N ILE A 182 4.89 -9.10 15.97
CA ILE A 182 5.69 -8.38 14.98
C ILE A 182 7.07 -9.04 14.91
N TYR A 183 7.39 -9.62 13.76
CA TYR A 183 8.66 -10.29 13.49
C TYR A 183 9.75 -9.30 13.05
N PRO A 184 11.03 -9.69 13.13
CA PRO A 184 12.11 -8.92 12.56
C PRO A 184 11.87 -8.57 11.08
N SER A 185 12.38 -7.42 10.66
CA SER A 185 12.22 -6.89 9.30
C SER A 185 12.63 -7.87 8.20
N TYR A 186 13.62 -8.71 8.46
CA TYR A 186 14.09 -9.71 7.50
C TYR A 186 13.14 -10.87 7.26
N TYR A 187 12.07 -11.02 8.02
CA TYR A 187 11.02 -12.01 7.74
C TYR A 187 10.16 -11.59 6.56
N PHE A 188 9.70 -10.34 6.53
CA PHE A 188 8.64 -9.91 5.60
C PHE A 188 8.93 -8.62 4.81
N CYS A 189 10.10 -8.03 4.98
CA CYS A 189 10.45 -6.74 4.37
C CYS A 189 11.81 -6.78 3.65
N ASP A 190 12.92 -6.83 4.40
CA ASP A 190 14.28 -6.65 3.86
C ASP A 190 15.20 -7.84 4.22
N PRO A 191 15.57 -8.71 3.27
CA PRO A 191 16.29 -9.93 3.57
C PRO A 191 17.69 -9.66 4.14
N ALA A 192 18.09 -10.44 5.14
CA ALA A 192 19.40 -10.36 5.76
C ALA A 192 20.21 -11.65 5.53
N LEU A 193 21.53 -11.50 5.35
CA LEU A 193 22.43 -12.64 5.10
C LEU A 193 22.36 -13.66 6.26
N GLY A 194 22.14 -14.93 5.92
CA GLY A 194 22.06 -16.02 6.89
C GLY A 194 20.81 -15.99 7.78
N LYS A 195 19.81 -15.18 7.44
CA LYS A 195 18.51 -15.12 8.13
C LYS A 195 17.41 -15.71 7.26
N GLU A 196 16.40 -16.27 7.93
CA GLU A 196 15.18 -16.74 7.29
C GLU A 196 14.39 -15.54 6.76
N ASN A 197 13.92 -15.65 5.51
CA ASN A 197 13.08 -14.65 4.87
C ASN A 197 11.88 -15.38 4.24
N TYR A 198 10.71 -14.75 4.30
CA TYR A 198 9.45 -15.28 3.82
C TYR A 198 8.80 -14.37 2.78
N CYS A 199 8.96 -13.06 2.96
CA CYS A 199 8.55 -12.06 1.99
C CYS A 199 9.64 -10.99 1.82
N ILE A 200 9.78 -10.46 0.60
CA ILE A 200 10.61 -9.29 0.28
C ILE A 200 9.66 -8.20 -0.22
N HIS A 201 9.70 -7.02 0.40
CA HIS A 201 8.95 -5.85 -0.05
C HIS A 201 9.83 -5.01 -0.97
N HIS A 202 9.48 -4.90 -2.25
CA HIS A 202 10.30 -4.23 -3.25
C HIS A 202 10.15 -2.70 -3.29
N PHE A 203 9.21 -2.13 -2.53
CA PHE A 203 8.93 -0.68 -2.47
C PHE A 203 8.82 -0.03 -3.86
N ASN A 204 8.16 -0.72 -4.81
CA ASN A 204 8.09 -0.31 -6.21
C ASN A 204 7.42 1.07 -6.35
N GLY A 205 6.48 1.39 -5.45
CA GLY A 205 5.86 2.72 -5.35
C GLY A 205 5.18 3.12 -6.65
N SER A 206 4.48 2.19 -7.29
CA SER A 206 3.82 2.37 -8.59
C SER A 206 2.80 3.52 -8.61
N TRP A 207 2.33 3.93 -7.43
CA TRP A 207 1.42 5.04 -7.19
C TRP A 207 2.09 6.42 -7.16
N LEU A 208 3.42 6.47 -7.02
CA LEU A 208 4.15 7.73 -6.94
C LEU A 208 4.27 8.38 -8.34
N PRO A 209 4.17 9.72 -8.42
CA PRO A 209 4.20 10.42 -9.69
C PRO A 209 5.54 10.18 -10.40
N SER A 210 5.47 9.86 -11.69
CA SER A 210 6.68 9.66 -12.50
C SER A 210 7.38 10.99 -12.84
N HIS A 211 6.67 12.11 -12.72
CA HIS A 211 7.18 13.45 -12.98
C HIS A 211 6.76 14.42 -11.87
N SER A 212 7.64 15.35 -11.51
CA SER A 212 7.30 16.53 -10.72
C SER A 212 6.58 17.53 -11.62
N ARG A 213 5.51 18.14 -11.11
CA ARG A 213 4.75 19.20 -11.78
C ARG A 213 5.08 20.55 -11.16
N LYS A 214 5.36 21.55 -11.98
CA LYS A 214 5.40 22.95 -11.57
C LYS A 214 4.67 23.81 -12.59
N ASP A 215 3.53 24.34 -12.18
CA ASP A 215 2.75 25.26 -13.00
C ASP A 215 3.47 26.60 -13.08
N LYS A 216 3.48 27.18 -14.27
CA LYS A 216 4.26 28.36 -14.64
C LYS A 216 3.38 29.58 -14.87
N LEU A 217 2.23 29.37 -15.47
CA LEU A 217 1.30 30.43 -15.82
C LEU A 217 -0.12 29.88 -15.83
N HIS A 218 -1.05 30.63 -15.27
CA HIS A 218 -2.48 30.35 -15.31
C HIS A 218 -3.18 31.49 -16.02
N ILE A 219 -3.92 31.18 -17.08
CA ILE A 219 -4.77 32.13 -17.81
C ILE A 219 -6.14 31.49 -17.94
N SER A 220 -7.09 31.90 -17.08
CA SER A 220 -8.41 31.28 -17.01
C SER A 220 -8.30 29.76 -16.82
N LYS A 221 -8.92 28.95 -17.69
CA LYS A 221 -8.86 27.48 -17.68
C LYS A 221 -7.57 26.90 -18.26
N LEU A 222 -6.68 27.73 -18.84
CA LEU A 222 -5.42 27.28 -19.41
C LEU A 222 -4.27 27.38 -18.40
N ILE A 223 -3.46 26.33 -18.34
CA ILE A 223 -2.32 26.20 -17.45
C ILE A 223 -1.10 25.82 -18.28
N VAL A 224 -0.05 26.64 -18.22
CA VAL A 224 1.27 26.28 -18.75
C VAL A 224 2.03 25.60 -17.62
N THR A 225 2.42 24.35 -17.85
CA THR A 225 3.01 23.49 -16.84
C THR A 225 4.37 23.00 -17.28
N ARG A 226 5.30 22.86 -16.34
CA ARG A 226 6.56 22.15 -16.55
C ARG A 226 6.52 20.83 -15.80
N PHE A 227 6.83 19.74 -16.51
CA PHE A 227 7.06 18.42 -15.94
C PHE A 227 8.56 18.10 -15.90
N ILE A 228 9.03 17.54 -14.78
CA ILE A 228 10.39 17.04 -14.62
C ILE A 228 10.31 15.55 -14.29
N LYS A 229 10.84 14.69 -15.15
CA LYS A 229 10.88 13.25 -14.97
C LYS A 229 11.69 12.90 -13.72
N ILE A 230 11.06 12.20 -12.79
CA ILE A 230 11.65 11.68 -11.55
C ILE A 230 11.92 10.17 -11.70
N ARG A 231 11.03 9.44 -12.38
CA ARG A 231 11.10 7.98 -12.53
C ARG A 231 11.10 7.58 -13.99
N SER A 232 11.69 6.42 -14.30
CA SER A 232 11.83 5.93 -15.68
C SER A 232 10.49 5.62 -16.35
N LYS A 233 9.47 5.21 -15.57
CA LYS A 233 8.14 4.79 -16.02
C LYS A 233 7.02 5.52 -15.25
N GLY A 234 5.85 5.64 -15.90
CA GLY A 234 4.61 6.22 -15.35
C GLY A 234 4.13 7.46 -16.11
N ASP A 235 2.93 7.92 -15.80
CA ASP A 235 2.25 9.00 -16.54
C ASP A 235 2.58 10.38 -15.97
N LEU A 236 2.36 11.41 -16.80
CA LEU A 236 2.40 12.80 -16.35
C LEU A 236 1.28 13.03 -15.32
N PRO A 237 1.54 13.77 -14.22
CA PRO A 237 0.54 14.07 -13.20
C PRO A 237 -0.45 15.14 -13.70
N VAL A 238 -1.39 14.69 -14.54
CA VAL A 238 -2.53 15.45 -15.07
C VAL A 238 -3.80 14.83 -14.47
N SER A 239 -4.68 15.64 -13.88
CA SER A 239 -5.89 15.15 -13.21
C SER A 239 -7.02 14.82 -14.20
N SER A 240 -8.06 14.11 -13.73
CA SER A 240 -9.21 13.71 -14.57
C SER A 240 -10.04 14.88 -15.11
N ASN A 241 -10.06 16.00 -14.38
CA ASN A 241 -10.67 17.26 -14.78
C ASN A 241 -9.74 18.14 -15.65
N GLU A 242 -8.60 17.62 -16.08
CA GLU A 242 -7.64 18.33 -16.93
C GLU A 242 -7.46 17.60 -18.27
N ASN A 243 -7.37 18.37 -19.35
CA ASN A 243 -7.02 17.90 -20.68
C ASN A 243 -5.63 18.41 -21.04
N LEU A 244 -4.72 17.49 -21.38
CA LEU A 244 -3.41 17.84 -21.91
C LEU A 244 -3.55 18.26 -23.38
N LEU A 245 -3.50 19.55 -23.66
CA LEU A 245 -3.64 20.10 -25.02
C LEU A 245 -2.34 20.01 -25.81
N LEU A 246 -1.21 20.21 -25.16
CA LEU A 246 0.12 20.18 -25.77
C LEU A 246 1.14 19.62 -24.78
N ASN A 247 2.14 18.89 -25.27
CA ASN A 247 3.26 18.39 -24.48
C ASN A 247 4.55 18.39 -25.32
N ILE A 248 5.42 19.37 -25.09
CA ILE A 248 6.69 19.55 -25.78
C ILE A 248 7.83 19.06 -24.88
N ARG A 249 8.57 18.07 -25.36
CA ARG A 249 9.80 17.60 -24.71
C ARG A 249 10.94 18.55 -25.02
N VAL A 250 11.53 19.14 -23.98
CA VAL A 250 12.67 20.09 -24.09
C VAL A 250 14.00 19.40 -23.77
N SER A 251 13.98 18.35 -22.94
CA SER A 251 15.18 17.55 -22.68
C SER A 251 14.85 16.09 -22.37
N LYS A 252 15.87 15.28 -22.07
CA LYS A 252 15.68 13.89 -21.62
C LYS A 252 14.75 13.80 -20.40
N THR A 253 14.73 14.82 -19.54
CA THR A 253 14.00 14.84 -18.27
C THR A 253 12.95 15.95 -18.16
N LYS A 254 12.87 16.90 -19.09
CA LYS A 254 11.98 18.08 -18.97
C LYS A 254 11.01 18.17 -20.13
N ASN A 255 9.73 18.35 -19.78
CA ASN A 255 8.66 18.65 -20.73
C ASN A 255 7.92 19.93 -20.31
N TYR A 256 7.43 20.69 -21.28
CA TYR A 256 6.46 21.77 -21.07
C TYR A 256 5.13 21.37 -21.68
N ALA A 257 4.06 21.62 -20.95
CA ALA A 257 2.71 21.24 -21.32
C ALA A 257 1.77 22.43 -21.27
N LEU A 258 0.76 22.41 -22.14
CA LEU A 258 -0.42 23.26 -22.03
C LEU A 258 -1.58 22.37 -21.61
N ILE A 259 -2.21 22.71 -20.49
CA ILE A 259 -3.32 21.97 -19.89
C ILE A 259 -4.56 22.85 -19.88
N PHE A 260 -5.72 22.27 -20.19
CA PHE A 260 -7.02 22.91 -20.04
C PHE A 260 -7.81 22.24 -18.91
N LYS A 261 -8.21 23.01 -17.92
CA LYS A 261 -9.04 22.56 -16.80
C LYS A 261 -10.51 22.63 -17.22
N LYS A 262 -11.20 21.49 -17.22
CA LYS A 262 -12.62 21.35 -17.59
C LYS A 262 -13.51 22.22 -16.70
#